data_AF-K1SEL4-F1
#
_entry.id   AF-K1SEL4-F1
#
_cell.length_a   1.000
_cell.length_b   1.000
_cell.length_c   1.000
_cell.angle_alpha   90.00
_cell.angle_beta   90.00
_cell.angle_gamma   90.00
#
_symmetry.space_group_name_H-M   'P 1'
#
loop_
_entity.id
_entity.type
_entity.pdbx_description
1 polymer ?
#
loop_
_entity_poly.entity_id
_entity_poly.type
_entity_poly.pdbx_seq_one_letter_code
_entity_poly.pdbx_strand_id
1 'polypeptide(L)' 'MPTSAATSTPSSTYRTGRDSIDYIVNTSASKQRAPQRGPLTQYASENSGFGLLSFDKGVMHYTLVNSRGELEYEIERRK' A
#
# COMPACT_ATOMS: atom_id res chain seq x y z
N MET A 1 24.17 -15.99 37.11
CA MET A 1 24.13 -15.33 35.79
C MET A 1 23.17 -16.13 34.91
N PRO A 2 21.95 -15.66 34.61
CA PRO A 2 21.09 -16.37 33.66
C PRO A 2 21.40 -15.89 32.23
N THR A 3 21.74 -16.83 31.37
CA THR A 3 22.00 -16.63 29.94
C THR A 3 20.68 -16.36 29.23
N SER A 4 20.48 -15.16 28.70
CA SER A 4 19.31 -14.85 27.84
C SER A 4 19.44 -15.61 26.52
N ALA A 5 18.53 -16.55 26.29
CA ALA A 5 18.35 -17.18 25.00
C ALA A 5 17.76 -16.15 24.02
N ALA A 6 18.51 -15.83 22.96
CA ALA A 6 18.02 -15.00 21.87
C ALA A 6 16.90 -15.75 21.14
N THR A 7 15.66 -15.31 21.33
CA THR A 7 14.52 -15.75 20.53
C THR A 7 14.64 -15.13 19.13
N SER A 8 15.09 -15.91 18.16
CA SER A 8 15.05 -15.53 16.75
C SER A 8 13.59 -15.48 16.30
N THR A 9 13.04 -14.28 16.15
CA THR A 9 11.75 -14.09 15.51
C THR A 9 11.87 -14.53 14.04
N PRO A 10 11.04 -15.46 13.54
CA PRO A 10 11.09 -15.83 12.14
C PRO A 10 10.69 -14.62 11.30
N SER A 11 11.63 -14.14 10.48
CA SER A 11 11.37 -13.14 9.46
C SER A 11 10.44 -13.77 8.41
N SER A 12 9.13 -13.58 8.59
CA SER A 12 8.14 -14.01 7.62
C SER A 12 8.30 -13.15 6.37
N THR A 13 8.94 -13.73 5.35
CA THR A 13 8.98 -13.15 4.01
C THR A 13 7.62 -13.44 3.36
N TYR A 14 6.66 -12.53 3.55
CA TYR A 14 5.37 -12.60 2.88
C TYR A 14 5.58 -12.41 1.38
N ARG A 15 5.56 -13.51 0.63
CA ARG A 15 5.55 -13.46 -0.84
C ARG A 15 4.20 -12.90 -1.27
N THR A 16 4.16 -11.67 -1.78
CA THR A 16 3.04 -11.16 -2.57
C THR A 16 3.02 -11.94 -3.89
N GLY A 17 2.42 -13.13 -3.85
CA GLY A 17 2.35 -14.03 -4.99
C GLY A 17 1.52 -13.48 -6.15
N ARG A 18 1.61 -14.14 -7.30
CA ARG A 18 0.85 -13.84 -8.54
C ARG A 18 -0.67 -13.82 -8.32
N ASP A 19 -1.15 -14.46 -7.25
CA ASP A 19 -2.56 -14.49 -6.83
C ASP A 19 -2.89 -13.57 -5.63
N SER A 20 -2.02 -12.60 -5.32
CA SER A 20 -2.25 -11.64 -4.23
C SER A 20 -3.26 -10.56 -4.63
N ILE A 21 -4.17 -10.25 -3.70
CA ILE A 21 -5.12 -9.13 -3.82
C ILE A 21 -4.53 -7.89 -3.16
N ASP A 22 -4.55 -6.77 -3.87
CA ASP A 22 -4.20 -5.46 -3.29
C ASP A 22 -5.41 -4.87 -2.56
N TYR A 23 -5.22 -4.54 -1.29
CA TYR A 23 -6.21 -3.83 -0.49
C TYR A 23 -5.91 -2.34 -0.50
N ILE A 24 -6.91 -1.53 -0.85
CA ILE A 24 -6.76 -0.09 -0.98
C ILE A 24 -7.68 0.61 0.01
N VAL A 25 -7.12 1.57 0.77
CA VAL A 25 -7.87 2.47 1.64
C VAL A 25 -7.78 3.88 1.05
N ASN A 26 -8.88 4.38 0.51
CA ASN A 26 -8.97 5.69 -0.12
C ASN A 26 -10.09 6.52 0.51
N THR A 27 -9.84 7.04 1.72
CA THR A 27 -10.85 7.74 2.55
C THR A 27 -10.46 9.19 2.88
N SER A 28 -9.38 9.70 2.28
CA SER A 28 -8.79 11.01 2.61
C SER A 28 -9.27 12.17 1.74
N ALA A 29 -10.40 12.03 1.04
CA ALA A 29 -10.89 13.04 0.10
C ALA A 29 -11.15 14.42 0.73
N SER A 30 -11.59 14.47 1.99
CA SER A 30 -11.96 15.71 2.69
C SER A 30 -11.32 15.88 4.06
N LYS A 31 -10.80 14.81 4.67
CA LYS A 31 -10.16 14.83 5.98
C LYS A 31 -8.88 14.01 5.97
N GLN A 32 -7.87 14.50 6.67
CA GLN A 32 -6.55 13.88 6.75
C GLN A 32 -6.40 13.21 8.11
N ARG A 33 -5.68 12.07 8.12
CA ARG A 33 -5.27 11.37 9.34
C ARG A 33 -3.92 10.72 9.06
N ALA A 34 -3.01 10.80 10.03
CA ALA A 34 -1.76 10.04 9.98
C ALA A 34 -2.06 8.54 9.79
N PRO A 35 -1.59 7.91 8.70
CA PRO A 35 -1.89 6.52 8.43
C PRO A 35 -1.06 5.61 9.35
N GLN A 36 -1.69 4.53 9.83
CA GLN A 36 -0.96 3.47 10.52
C GLN A 36 -0.47 2.45 9.51
N ARG A 37 0.84 2.20 9.50
CA ARG A 37 1.48 1.24 8.58
C ARG A 37 1.59 -0.12 9.26
N GLY A 38 1.08 -1.16 8.59
CA GLY A 38 1.30 -2.55 8.98
C GLY A 38 2.48 -3.17 8.23
N PRO A 39 2.89 -4.40 8.59
CA PRO A 39 4.00 -5.10 7.94
C PRO A 39 3.83 -5.32 6.42
N LEU A 40 2.59 -5.30 5.92
CA LEU A 40 2.24 -5.51 4.51
C LEU A 40 1.86 -4.21 3.77
N THR A 41 1.92 -3.06 4.44
CA THR A 41 1.58 -1.78 3.83
C THR A 41 2.67 -1.37 2.84
N GLN A 42 2.36 -1.40 1.55
CA GLN A 42 3.29 -0.97 0.49
C GLN A 42 3.39 0.55 0.38
N TYR A 43 2.27 1.25 0.57
CA TYR A 43 2.17 2.70 0.45
C TYR A 43 1.14 3.27 1.42
N ALA A 44 1.43 4.45 1.98
CA ALA A 44 0.49 5.22 2.81
C ALA A 44 0.88 6.71 2.86
N SER A 45 -0.11 7.58 2.67
CA SER A 45 0.02 9.04 2.63
C SER A 45 -0.80 9.73 3.71
N GLU A 46 -0.34 10.89 4.18
CA GLU A 46 -1.11 11.83 4.99
C GLU A 46 -1.87 12.84 4.14
N ASN A 47 -1.55 12.92 2.85
CA ASN A 47 -2.15 13.90 1.96
C ASN A 47 -3.61 13.55 1.65
N SER A 48 -4.42 14.58 1.59
CA SER A 48 -5.77 14.48 1.03
C SER A 48 -5.67 14.28 -0.48
N GLY A 49 -6.55 13.46 -1.03
CA GLY A 49 -6.50 13.10 -2.44
C GLY A 49 -7.64 12.19 -2.87
N PHE A 50 -7.48 11.59 -4.04
CA PHE A 50 -8.39 10.60 -4.59
C PHE A 50 -7.61 9.54 -5.39
N GLY A 51 -8.32 8.48 -5.74
CA GLY A 51 -7.77 7.37 -6.52
C GLY A 51 -8.45 7.30 -7.87
N LEU A 52 -7.69 6.99 -8.91
CA LEU A 52 -8.16 6.75 -10.26
C LEU A 52 -7.91 5.30 -10.61
N LEU A 53 -8.98 4.59 -10.99
CA LEU A 53 -8.89 3.23 -11.53
C LEU A 53 -9.15 3.29 -13.03
N SER A 54 -8.19 2.85 -13.83
CA SER A 54 -8.32 2.78 -15.28
C SER A 54 -7.83 1.44 -15.82
N PHE A 55 -8.26 1.12 -17.03
CA PHE A 55 -7.88 -0.11 -17.72
C PHE A 55 -7.43 0.24 -19.14
N ASP A 56 -6.21 -0.16 -19.50
CA ASP A 56 -5.69 -0.04 -20.88
C ASP A 56 -4.97 -1.32 -21.29
N LYS A 57 -5.22 -1.81 -22.51
CA LYS A 57 -4.54 -2.98 -23.11
C LYS A 57 -4.39 -4.20 -22.19
N GLY A 58 -5.41 -4.50 -21.37
CA GLY A 58 -5.41 -5.63 -20.44
C GLY A 58 -4.59 -5.41 -19.15
N VAL A 59 -4.15 -4.18 -18.91
CA VAL A 59 -3.50 -3.72 -17.69
C VAL A 59 -4.49 -2.88 -16.90
N MET A 60 -4.61 -3.15 -15.60
CA MET A 60 -5.28 -2.29 -14.63
C MET A 60 -4.26 -1.33 -14.04
N HIS A 61 -4.58 -0.04 -14.07
CA HIS A 61 -3.80 1.01 -13.42
C HIS A 61 -4.64 1.58 -12.28
N TYR A 62 -4.04 1.65 -11.09
CA TYR A 62 -4.62 2.36 -9.96
C TYR A 62 -3.67 3.45 -9.48
N THR A 63 -4.05 4.71 -9.69
CA THR A 63 -3.23 5.89 -9.39
C THR A 63 -3.80 6.63 -8.19
N LEU A 64 -2.96 6.95 -7.21
CA LEU A 64 -3.28 7.85 -6.10
C LEU A 64 -2.78 9.26 -6.43
N VAL A 65 -3.68 10.23 -6.35
CA VAL A 65 -3.44 11.64 -6.71
C VAL A 65 -3.76 12.51 -5.51
N ASN A 66 -2.85 13.43 -5.15
CA ASN A 66 -3.09 14.36 -4.05
C ASN A 66 -3.94 15.56 -4.46
N SER A 67 -4.31 16.39 -3.49
CA SER A 67 -5.14 17.58 -3.70
C SER A 67 -4.50 18.66 -4.57
N ARG A 68 -3.20 18.55 -4.87
CA ARG A 68 -2.50 19.45 -5.81
C ARG A 68 -2.54 18.92 -7.25
N GLY A 69 -3.10 17.73 -7.46
CA GLY A 69 -3.10 17.05 -8.76
C GLY A 69 -1.80 16.30 -9.05
N GLU A 70 -0.94 16.09 -8.06
CA GLU A 70 0.31 15.36 -8.23
C GLU A 70 0.09 13.86 -8.02
N LEU A 71 0.71 13.04 -8.87
CA LEU A 71 0.73 11.59 -8.71
C LEU A 71 1.62 11.22 -7.53
N GLU A 72 1.06 10.49 -6.55
CA GLU A 72 1.84 10.06 -5.38
C GLU A 72 2.23 8.59 -5.43
N TYR A 73 1.38 7.74 -6.03
CA TYR A 73 1.63 6.30 -6.13
C TYR A 73 0.82 5.67 -7.24
N GLU A 74 1.33 4.58 -7.82
CA GLU A 74 0.66 3.82 -8.86
C GLU A 74 0.82 2.31 -8.63
N ILE A 75 -0.26 1.57 -8.86
CA ILE A 75 -0.29 0.11 -8.89
C ILE A 75 -0.66 -0.31 -10.32
N GLU A 76 0.19 -1.13 -10.93
CA GLU A 76 -0.11 -1.78 -12.20
C GLU A 76 -0.34 -3.28 -11.99
N ARG A 77 -1.46 -3.81 -12.51
CA ARG A 77 -1.75 -5.25 -12.51
C ARG A 77 -2.07 -5.73 -13.92
N ARG A 78 -1.42 -6.82 -14.32
CA ARG A 78 -1.77 -7.60 -15.51
C ARG A 78 -2.50 -8.86 -15.08
N LYS A 79 -3.55 -9.21 -15.81
CA LYS A 79 -4.19 -10.52 -15.69
C LYS A 79 -3.29 -11.64 -16.21
#